data_AF-A0AB40CSB4-F1
#
_entry.id   AF-A0AB40CSB4-F1
#
_cell.length_a   1.000
_cell.length_b   1.000
_cell.length_c   1.000
_cell.angle_alpha   90.00
_cell.angle_beta   90.00
_cell.angle_gamma   90.00
#
_symmetry.space_group_name_H-M   'P 1'
#
loop_
_entity.id
_entity.type
_entity.pdbx_description
1 polymer ?
#
loop_
_entity_poly.entity_id
_entity_poly.type
_entity_poly.pdbx_seq_one_letter_code
_entity_poly.pdbx_strand_id
1 'polypeptide(L)'
;MPNIGVDGSKYRLRMCAFDLLALGDMLSQDTWNYFRKYLCLKSTTMYFDFDKVITAASDDQKQPLLDLANKLFDNVEKLEDAAKQKKAEAAKAFYADTEVLLKDVMTRMQKPEPVG
;
A
#
# COMPACT_ATOMS: atom_id res chain seq x y z
N MET A 1 13.45 -1.23 8.01
CA MET A 1 13.59 -1.34 6.53
C MET A 1 14.91 -0.68 6.10
N PRO A 2 15.72 -1.24 5.18
CA PRO A 2 16.99 -0.64 4.76
C PRO A 2 16.83 0.79 4.27
N ASN A 3 17.79 1.67 4.62
CA ASN A 3 17.82 3.03 4.11
C ASN A 3 18.37 3.04 2.68
N ILE A 4 17.50 3.36 1.72
CA ILE A 4 17.81 3.38 0.28
C ILE A 4 17.54 4.75 -0.35
N GLY A 5 17.46 5.80 0.48
CA GLY A 5 17.09 7.14 0.05
C GLY A 5 15.62 7.27 -0.36
N VAL A 6 15.20 8.52 -0.66
CA VAL A 6 13.81 8.85 -0.99
C VAL A 6 13.37 8.18 -2.29
N ASP A 7 14.19 8.23 -3.33
CA ASP A 7 13.87 7.59 -4.62
C ASP A 7 13.76 6.08 -4.52
N GLY A 8 14.64 5.46 -3.73
CA GLY A 8 14.54 4.04 -3.42
C GLY A 8 13.26 3.72 -2.66
N SER A 9 12.87 4.53 -1.67
CA SER A 9 11.61 4.38 -0.95
C SER A 9 10.39 4.53 -1.87
N LYS A 10 10.38 5.51 -2.78
CA LYS A 10 9.32 5.66 -3.80
C LYS A 10 9.23 4.42 -4.71
N TYR A 11 10.37 3.91 -5.17
CA TYR A 11 10.42 2.68 -5.97
C TYR A 11 9.86 1.48 -5.19
N ARG A 12 10.26 1.30 -3.93
CA ARG A 12 9.79 0.19 -3.10
C ARG A 12 8.31 0.30 -2.73
N LEU A 13 7.78 1.51 -2.54
CA LEU A 13 6.34 1.75 -2.42
C LEU A 13 5.58 1.27 -3.66
N ARG A 14 6.08 1.60 -4.86
CA ARG A 14 5.52 1.09 -6.12
C ARG A 14 5.57 -0.43 -6.19
N MET A 15 6.69 -1.06 -5.84
CA MET A 15 6.79 -2.52 -5.88
C MET A 15 5.84 -3.19 -4.89
N CYS A 16 5.72 -2.67 -3.66
CA CYS A 16 4.76 -3.19 -2.70
C CYS A 16 3.32 -2.99 -3.16
N ALA A 17 2.99 -1.86 -3.80
CA ALA A 17 1.67 -1.62 -4.34
C ALA A 17 1.33 -2.58 -5.49
N PHE A 18 2.27 -2.80 -6.41
CA PHE A 18 2.13 -3.81 -7.48
C PHE A 18 1.88 -5.20 -6.90
N ASP A 19 2.69 -5.62 -5.92
CA ASP A 19 2.57 -6.93 -5.27
C ASP A 19 1.21 -7.11 -4.57
N LEU A 20 0.70 -6.05 -3.92
CA LEU A 20 -0.60 -6.08 -3.24
C LEU A 20 -1.79 -6.02 -4.21
N LEU A 21 -1.64 -5.38 -5.37
CA LEU A 21 -2.63 -5.43 -6.46
C LEU A 21 -2.74 -6.83 -7.07
N ALA A 22 -1.66 -7.62 -7.05
CA ALA A 22 -1.70 -9.02 -7.50
C ALA A 22 -2.34 -9.98 -6.47
N LEU A 23 -2.63 -9.52 -5.25
CA LEU A 23 -3.27 -10.36 -4.21
C LEU A 23 -4.76 -10.62 -4.44
N GLY A 24 -5.45 -9.86 -5.28
CA GLY A 24 -6.90 -9.96 -5.47
C GLY A 24 -7.33 -11.36 -5.88
N ASP A 25 -6.51 -12.01 -6.70
CA ASP A 25 -6.70 -13.39 -7.17
C ASP A 25 -6.57 -14.43 -6.04
N MET A 26 -6.03 -14.04 -4.88
CA MET A 26 -5.78 -14.89 -3.72
C MET A 26 -6.80 -14.71 -2.58
N LEU A 27 -7.91 -14.00 -2.80
CA LEU A 27 -9.01 -13.85 -1.83
C LEU A 27 -9.95 -15.07 -1.79
N SER A 28 -9.39 -16.28 -1.84
CA SER A 28 -10.13 -17.53 -1.65
C SER A 28 -10.00 -18.03 -0.20
N GLN A 29 -10.89 -18.92 0.24
CA GLN A 29 -10.94 -19.31 1.65
C GLN A 29 -9.70 -20.08 2.14
N ASP A 30 -8.98 -20.71 1.22
CA ASP A 30 -7.84 -21.57 1.55
C ASP A 30 -6.52 -20.79 1.70
N THR A 31 -6.50 -19.51 1.33
CA THR A 31 -5.29 -18.67 1.27
C THR A 31 -5.28 -17.54 2.31
N TRP A 32 -6.31 -17.39 3.16
CA TRP A 32 -6.42 -16.29 4.13
C TRP A 32 -5.19 -16.07 5.01
N ASN A 33 -4.56 -17.14 5.49
CA ASN A 33 -3.37 -17.04 6.33
C ASN A 33 -2.16 -16.49 5.57
N TYR A 34 -1.99 -16.91 4.31
CA TYR A 34 -0.95 -16.40 3.43
C TYR A 34 -1.22 -14.96 3.05
N PHE A 35 -2.46 -14.66 2.64
CA PHE A 35 -2.94 -13.33 2.31
C PHE A 35 -2.63 -12.34 3.43
N ARG A 36 -3.00 -12.64 4.68
CA ARG A 36 -2.73 -11.78 5.83
C ARG A 36 -1.24 -11.56 6.06
N LYS A 37 -0.44 -12.63 6.08
CA LYS A 37 1.01 -12.52 6.29
C LYS A 37 1.67 -11.65 5.22
N TYR A 38 1.27 -11.84 3.96
CA TYR A 38 1.80 -11.06 2.85
C TYR A 38 1.35 -9.60 2.89
N LEU A 39 0.06 -9.36 3.17
CA LEU A 39 -0.51 -8.03 3.39
C LEU A 39 0.26 -7.27 4.48
N CYS A 40 0.43 -7.87 5.66
CA CYS A 40 1.15 -7.26 6.77
C CYS A 40 2.63 -6.99 6.44
N LEU A 41 3.30 -7.91 5.74
CA LEU A 41 4.70 -7.74 5.36
C LEU A 41 4.89 -6.53 4.43
N LYS A 42 4.05 -6.43 3.40
CA LYS A 42 4.11 -5.33 2.43
C LYS A 42 3.67 -4.02 3.05
N SER A 43 2.56 -3.99 3.81
CA SER A 43 2.08 -2.77 4.45
C SER A 43 3.09 -2.23 5.47
N THR A 44 3.73 -3.10 6.27
CA THR A 44 4.80 -2.68 7.18
C THR A 44 5.97 -2.04 6.43
N THR A 45 6.32 -2.59 5.27
CA THR A 45 7.36 -2.00 4.40
C THR A 45 6.94 -0.63 3.89
N MET A 46 5.70 -0.52 3.39
CA MET A 46 5.15 0.74 2.91
C MET A 46 5.10 1.80 4.02
N TYR A 47 4.77 1.44 5.26
CA TYR A 47 4.71 2.38 6.39
C TYR A 47 6.06 3.11 6.58
N PHE A 48 7.15 2.35 6.64
CA PHE A 48 8.49 2.94 6.79
C PHE A 48 8.93 3.77 5.59
N ASP A 49 8.48 3.44 4.38
CA ASP A 49 8.82 4.21 3.19
C ASP A 49 7.96 5.47 3.03
N PHE A 50 6.68 5.42 3.41
CA PHE A 50 5.80 6.58 3.46
C PHE A 50 6.34 7.63 4.42
N ASP A 51 6.74 7.25 5.63
CA ASP A 51 7.35 8.16 6.61
C ASP A 51 8.53 8.94 6.01
N LYS A 52 9.42 8.24 5.31
CA LYS A 52 10.57 8.86 4.63
C LYS A 52 10.14 9.79 3.49
N VAL A 53 9.21 9.36 2.64
CA VAL A 53 8.76 10.14 1.49
C VAL A 53 8.00 11.39 1.95
N ILE A 54 7.16 11.28 2.98
CA ILE A 54 6.43 12.41 3.58
C ILE A 54 7.41 13.39 4.24
N THR A 55 8.36 12.89 5.03
CA THR A 55 9.37 13.75 5.70
C THR A 55 10.18 14.56 4.68
N ALA A 56 10.52 13.97 3.54
CA ALA A 56 11.30 14.60 2.48
C ALA A 56 10.47 15.41 1.46
N ALA A 57 9.13 15.40 1.57
CA ALA A 57 8.26 16.11 0.64
C ALA A 57 8.30 17.63 0.87
N SER A 58 7.97 18.40 -0.16
CA SER A 58 7.67 19.83 -0.02
C SER A 58 6.37 20.04 0.76
N ASP A 59 6.19 21.21 1.36
CA ASP A 59 5.06 21.47 2.27
C ASP A 59 3.69 21.30 1.60
N ASP A 60 3.58 21.62 0.32
CA ASP A 60 2.37 21.42 -0.49
C ASP A 60 2.06 19.95 -0.78
N GLN A 61 3.07 19.06 -0.75
CA GLN A 61 2.92 17.63 -1.01
C GLN A 61 2.80 16.79 0.26
N LYS A 62 3.20 17.31 1.42
CA LYS A 62 3.14 16.58 2.70
C LYS A 62 1.72 16.13 3.05
N GLN A 63 0.74 17.05 3.06
CA GLN A 63 -0.63 16.72 3.47
C GLN A 63 -1.30 15.71 2.51
N PRO A 64 -1.25 15.88 1.18
CA PRO A 64 -1.80 14.88 0.26
C PRO A 64 -1.18 13.48 0.42
N LEU A 65 0.12 13.39 0.71
CA LEU A 65 0.80 12.12 0.94
C LEU A 65 0.40 11.49 2.28
N LEU A 66 0.26 12.31 3.33
CA LEU A 66 -0.20 11.86 4.64
C LEU A 66 -1.65 11.34 4.56
N ASP A 67 -2.54 12.05 3.87
CA ASP A 67 -3.93 11.64 3.69
C ASP A 67 -4.03 10.31 2.94
N LEU A 68 -3.23 10.11 1.90
CA LEU A 68 -3.14 8.85 1.17
C LEU A 68 -2.64 7.73 2.08
N ALA A 69 -1.57 7.95 2.83
CA ALA A 69 -1.01 6.95 3.74
C ALA A 69 -2.05 6.55 4.81
N ASN A 70 -2.69 7.53 5.45
CA ASN A 70 -3.69 7.27 6.49
C ASN A 70 -4.87 6.46 5.97
N LYS A 71 -5.43 6.83 4.81
CA LYS A 71 -6.53 6.07 4.18
C LYS A 71 -6.10 4.66 3.80
N LEU A 72 -4.89 4.50 3.27
CA LEU A 72 -4.36 3.20 2.89
C LEU A 72 -4.23 2.29 4.11
N PHE A 73 -3.62 2.77 5.20
CA PHE A 73 -3.40 1.94 6.38
C PHE A 73 -4.70 1.63 7.14
N ASP A 74 -5.65 2.57 7.21
CA ASP A 74 -6.98 2.30 7.75
C ASP A 74 -7.70 1.18 6.98
N ASN A 75 -7.65 1.20 5.64
CA ASN A 75 -8.22 0.13 4.82
C ASN A 75 -7.46 -1.20 4.93
N VAL A 76 -6.12 -1.16 5.04
CA VAL A 76 -5.31 -2.36 5.27
C VAL A 76 -5.67 -3.02 6.61
N GLU A 77 -5.87 -2.24 7.67
CA GLU A 77 -6.28 -2.76 8.98
C GLU A 77 -7.67 -3.42 8.92
N LYS A 78 -8.64 -2.77 8.27
CA LYS A 78 -9.98 -3.34 8.06
C LYS A 78 -9.97 -4.61 7.22
N LEU A 79 -9.15 -4.63 6.16
CA LEU A 79 -8.95 -5.79 5.30
C LEU A 79 -8.30 -6.96 6.05
N GLU A 80 -7.27 -6.69 6.84
CA GLU A 80 -6.58 -7.67 7.68
C GLU A 80 -7.55 -8.30 8.70
N ASP A 81 -8.36 -7.47 9.36
CA ASP A 81 -9.34 -7.93 10.35
C ASP A 81 -10.48 -8.73 9.71
N ALA A 82 -10.99 -8.31 8.55
CA ALA A 82 -11.98 -9.06 7.79
C ALA A 82 -11.42 -10.43 7.34
N ALA A 83 -10.18 -10.47 6.85
CA ALA A 83 -9.50 -11.72 6.49
C ALA A 83 -9.25 -12.61 7.73
N LYS A 84 -8.91 -12.02 8.88
CA LYS A 84 -8.73 -12.74 10.16
C LYS A 84 -10.01 -13.42 10.61
N GLN A 85 -11.13 -12.73 10.45
CA GLN A 85 -12.47 -13.23 10.78
C GLN A 85 -13.07 -14.08 9.65
N LYS A 86 -12.36 -14.28 8.54
CA LYS A 86 -12.80 -15.01 7.34
C LYS A 86 -14.12 -14.46 6.75
N LYS A 87 -14.36 -13.16 6.90
CA LYS A 87 -15.53 -12.46 6.35
C LYS A 87 -15.28 -12.12 4.88
N ALA A 88 -15.49 -13.10 4.00
CA ALA A 88 -15.10 -13.00 2.58
C ALA A 88 -15.67 -11.75 1.86
N GLU A 89 -16.96 -11.46 2.02
CA GLU A 89 -17.58 -10.31 1.34
C GLU A 89 -17.05 -8.96 1.86
N ALA A 90 -16.82 -8.85 3.17
CA ALA A 90 -16.19 -7.66 3.75
C ALA A 90 -14.73 -7.51 3.29
N ALA A 91 -13.98 -8.61 3.25
CA ALA A 91 -12.60 -8.60 2.77
C ALA A 91 -12.51 -8.19 1.30
N LYS A 92 -13.42 -8.66 0.43
CA LYS A 92 -13.49 -8.23 -0.97
C LYS A 92 -13.80 -6.74 -1.10
N ALA A 93 -14.73 -6.22 -0.30
CA ALA A 93 -15.07 -4.79 -0.32
C ALA A 93 -13.87 -3.92 0.10
N PHE A 94 -13.25 -4.23 1.23
CA PHE A 94 -12.06 -3.50 1.68
C PHE A 94 -10.87 -3.68 0.74
N TYR A 95 -10.75 -4.82 0.07
CA TYR A 95 -9.73 -5.01 -0.95
C TYR A 95 -9.95 -4.09 -2.14
N ALA A 96 -11.18 -3.99 -2.68
CA ALA A 96 -11.49 -3.09 -3.78
C ALA A 96 -11.17 -1.62 -3.43
N ASP A 97 -11.51 -1.18 -2.22
CA ASP A 97 -11.15 0.16 -1.73
C ASP A 97 -9.62 0.33 -1.61
N THR A 98 -8.93 -0.72 -1.15
CA THR A 98 -7.46 -0.74 -1.07
C THR A 98 -6.82 -0.66 -2.45
N GLU A 99 -7.35 -1.34 -3.47
CA GLU A 99 -6.82 -1.31 -4.84
C GLU A 99 -6.79 0.10 -5.43
N VAL A 100 -7.84 0.90 -5.18
CA VAL A 100 -7.89 2.30 -5.62
C VAL A 100 -6.73 3.09 -5.01
N LEU A 101 -6.50 2.93 -3.71
CA LEU A 101 -5.41 3.60 -3.00
C LEU A 101 -4.03 3.12 -3.46
N LEU A 102 -3.87 1.82 -3.76
CA LEU A 102 -2.62 1.28 -4.30
C LEU A 102 -2.32 1.81 -5.71
N LYS A 103 -3.35 2.00 -6.55
CA LYS A 103 -3.21 2.65 -7.88
C LYS A 103 -2.80 4.11 -7.75
N ASP A 104 -3.30 4.82 -6.74
CA ASP A 104 -2.85 6.17 -6.41
C ASP A 104 -1.38 6.21 -5.95
N VAL A 105 -0.95 5.23 -5.14
CA VAL A 105 0.47 5.07 -4.79
C VAL A 105 1.32 4.85 -6.03
N MET A 106 0.90 3.94 -6.92
CA MET A 106 1.61 3.67 -8.17
C MET A 106 1.79 4.94 -9.01
N THR A 107 0.77 5.79 -9.06
CA THR A 107 0.75 7.06 -9.82
C THR A 107 1.62 8.14 -9.18
N ARG A 108 1.55 8.32 -7.85
CA ARG A 108 2.30 9.37 -7.16
C ARG A 108 3.78 9.07 -7.00
N MET A 109 4.16 7.79 -7.01
CA MET A 109 5.55 7.35 -6.84
C MET A 109 6.27 7.14 -8.18
N GLN A 110 5.65 7.47 -9.32
CA GLN A 110 6.33 7.45 -10.61
C GLN A 110 7.48 8.47 -10.61
N LYS A 111 8.58 8.14 -11.29
CA LYS A 111 9.54 9.17 -11.67
C LYS A 111 8.87 10.09 -12.70
N PRO A 112 9.10 11.40 -12.65
CA PRO A 112 8.67 12.27 -13.76
C PRO A 112 9.29 11.73 -15.06
N GLU A 113 8.48 11.66 -16.12
CA GLU A 113 9.01 11.33 -17.44
C GLU A 113 10.05 12.37 -17.85
N PRO A 114 11.17 11.96 -18.48
CA PRO A 114 12.09 12.92 -19.04
C PRO A 114 11.34 13.73 -20.10
N VAL A 115 11.24 15.04 -19.90
CA VAL A 115 10.76 15.96 -20.93
C VAL A 115 11.80 15.94 -22.04
N GLY A 116 11.42 15.38 -23.19
CA GLY A 116 12.25 15.32 -24.40
C GLY A 116 12.44 16.67 -25.07
#